data_AF-A0A431TRK1-F1
#
_entry.id   AF-A0A431TRK1-F1
#
_cell.length_a   1.000
_cell.length_b   1.000
_cell.length_c   1.000
_cell.angle_alpha   90.00
_cell.angle_beta   90.00
_cell.angle_gamma   90.00
#
_symmetry.space_group_name_H-M   'P 1'
#
loop_
_entity.id
_entity.type
_entity.pdbx_description
1 polymer ?
#
loop_
_entity_poly.entity_id
_entity_poly.type
_entity_poly.pdbx_seq_one_letter_code
_entity_poly.pdbx_strand_id
1 'polypeptide(L)'
;MTTEPIPSPLTHDDAHWMALALAEARFAAEAGEVPVGAVLVKDGRLIASGRNTPVAQHDPSAHAEINALRAGAAALGNYRLDGCELFVTLEPCAMCSGAMLHSRLARVVYGAADPKTGAAGSVLDLFAEPRLNHHTQVQGGVLAQECAAVLQAFFQQRRSAARAQAEPLRDDALRTPNERFDALSGYGFAPHYVQDLPSQHGWRMHYIDERWEGDGTGAACCLCLHGPGEWGYFFRHLVGLPGVRTLVPDLIGFGRSDKPKREVPHSLEWHRDVLLEWLDRVQPGSTPMALVHSDAGSGLAALLMAAAPERFAAALVAPEGRERIGDAWRAPFPDRGYEAALRALGPVATSSGPSPEQARTFVPQVRNAMGYSTA
;
A
#
# COMPACT_ATOMS: atom_id res chain seq x y z
N MET A 1 -20.39 -34.26 64.94
CA MET A 1 -19.59 -33.97 63.74
C MET A 1 -20.52 -33.34 62.72
N THR A 2 -20.60 -32.02 62.73
CA THR A 2 -21.35 -31.22 61.75
C THR A 2 -20.52 -31.14 60.49
N THR A 3 -20.95 -31.82 59.43
CA THR A 3 -20.40 -31.68 58.09
C THR A 3 -20.73 -30.29 57.56
N GLU A 4 -19.74 -29.41 57.46
CA GLU A 4 -19.87 -28.15 56.73
C GLU A 4 -20.24 -28.41 55.26
N PRO A 5 -21.12 -27.59 54.67
CA PRO A 5 -21.44 -27.70 53.26
C PRO A 5 -20.22 -27.31 52.41
N ILE A 6 -19.84 -28.20 51.51
CA ILE A 6 -18.83 -27.94 50.47
C ILE A 6 -19.31 -26.74 49.63
N PRO A 7 -18.51 -25.67 49.47
CA PRO A 7 -18.92 -24.52 48.68
C PRO A 7 -19.24 -24.95 47.24
N SER A 8 -20.44 -24.55 46.77
CA SER A 8 -20.88 -24.74 45.38
C SER A 8 -19.82 -24.15 44.43
N PRO A 9 -19.49 -24.81 43.30
CA PRO A 9 -18.63 -24.21 42.30
C PRO A 9 -19.21 -22.86 41.87
N LEU A 10 -18.34 -21.84 41.80
CA LEU A 10 -18.69 -20.48 41.38
C LEU A 10 -19.40 -20.55 40.02
N THR A 11 -20.70 -20.25 39.99
CA THR A 11 -21.49 -20.17 38.76
C THR A 11 -21.15 -18.85 38.06
N HIS A 12 -20.31 -18.92 37.03
CA HIS A 12 -20.03 -17.77 36.19
C HIS A 12 -21.16 -17.58 35.16
N ASP A 13 -21.54 -16.33 34.89
CA ASP A 13 -22.57 -16.00 33.90
C ASP A 13 -22.01 -15.92 32.47
N ASP A 14 -22.89 -15.75 31.47
CA ASP A 14 -22.49 -15.67 30.07
C ASP A 14 -21.55 -14.48 29.80
N ALA A 15 -21.73 -13.38 30.53
CA ALA A 15 -20.92 -12.17 30.37
C ALA A 15 -19.46 -12.43 30.80
N HIS A 16 -19.24 -13.22 31.86
CA HIS A 16 -17.91 -13.66 32.27
C HIS A 16 -17.17 -14.42 31.16
N TRP A 17 -17.80 -15.42 30.56
CA TRP A 17 -17.17 -16.21 29.50
C TRP A 17 -16.97 -15.41 28.22
N MET A 18 -17.92 -14.53 27.87
CA MET A 18 -17.77 -13.62 26.75
C MET A 18 -16.63 -12.62 26.96
N ALA A 19 -16.39 -12.16 28.19
CA ALA A 19 -15.24 -11.31 28.50
C ALA A 19 -13.90 -12.02 28.24
N LEU A 20 -13.80 -13.33 28.49
CA LEU A 20 -12.62 -14.13 28.15
C LEU A 20 -12.47 -14.29 26.63
N ALA A 21 -13.56 -14.52 25.90
CA ALA A 21 -13.54 -14.51 24.43
C ALA A 21 -13.12 -13.14 23.86
N LEU A 22 -13.53 -12.04 24.50
CA LEU A 22 -13.09 -10.68 24.16
C LEU A 22 -11.59 -10.46 24.38
N ALA A 23 -10.99 -11.09 25.39
CA ALA A 23 -9.54 -11.05 25.58
C ALA A 23 -8.80 -11.74 24.41
N GLU A 24 -9.29 -12.91 23.98
CA GLU A 24 -8.78 -13.62 22.80
C GLU A 24 -8.92 -12.79 21.51
N ALA A 25 -10.05 -12.09 21.33
CA ALA A 25 -10.27 -11.19 20.20
C ALA A 25 -9.26 -10.02 20.18
N ARG A 26 -8.92 -9.46 21.34
CA ARG A 26 -7.90 -8.40 21.45
C ARG A 26 -6.52 -8.91 21.06
N PHE A 27 -6.15 -10.11 21.49
CA PHE A 27 -4.88 -10.69 21.08
C PHE A 27 -4.82 -11.00 19.57
N ALA A 28 -5.93 -11.39 18.94
CA ALA A 28 -5.99 -11.49 17.48
C ALA A 28 -5.76 -10.12 16.82
N ALA A 29 -6.37 -9.05 17.34
CA ALA A 29 -6.16 -7.68 16.85
C ALA A 29 -4.68 -7.28 16.90
N GLU A 30 -4.02 -7.54 18.04
CA GLU A 30 -2.60 -7.25 18.25
C GLU A 30 -1.69 -8.03 17.28
N ALA A 31 -2.10 -9.23 16.88
CA ALA A 31 -1.43 -10.03 15.86
C ALA A 31 -1.75 -9.61 14.41
N GLY A 32 -2.55 -8.56 14.19
CA GLY A 32 -2.97 -8.10 12.86
C GLY A 32 -4.09 -8.92 12.22
N GLU A 33 -4.72 -9.81 12.98
CA GLU A 33 -5.82 -10.67 12.56
C GLU A 33 -7.18 -10.00 12.82
N VAL A 34 -8.21 -10.40 12.09
CA VAL A 34 -9.59 -9.94 12.37
C VAL A 34 -9.96 -10.33 13.81
N PRO A 35 -10.36 -9.39 14.68
CA PRO A 35 -10.45 -9.61 16.12
C PRO A 35 -11.70 -10.40 16.50
N VAL A 36 -11.61 -11.72 16.38
CA VAL A 36 -12.61 -12.67 16.87
C VAL A 36 -11.92 -13.63 17.82
N GLY A 37 -12.55 -13.84 18.97
CA GLY A 37 -12.11 -14.77 20.00
C GLY A 37 -13.25 -15.69 20.40
N ALA A 38 -12.90 -16.88 20.87
CA ALA A 38 -13.83 -17.88 21.34
C ALA A 38 -13.28 -18.64 22.55
N VAL A 39 -14.17 -19.07 23.43
CA VAL A 39 -13.85 -19.96 24.54
C VAL A 39 -14.84 -21.12 24.60
N LEU A 40 -14.33 -22.31 24.93
CA LEU A 40 -15.11 -23.53 25.12
C LEU A 40 -15.16 -23.86 26.61
N VAL A 41 -16.37 -24.03 27.14
CA VAL A 41 -16.64 -24.25 28.56
C VAL A 41 -17.36 -25.58 28.74
N LYS A 42 -17.06 -26.30 29.82
CA LYS A 42 -17.79 -27.49 30.24
C LYS A 42 -17.90 -27.52 31.76
N ASP A 43 -19.09 -27.76 32.28
CA ASP A 43 -19.36 -27.84 33.72
C ASP A 43 -18.82 -26.61 34.49
N GLY A 44 -19.01 -25.41 33.91
CA GLY A 44 -18.53 -24.14 34.48
C GLY A 44 -17.01 -23.94 34.46
N ARG A 45 -16.27 -24.74 33.68
CA ARG A 45 -14.80 -24.67 33.56
C ARG A 45 -14.38 -24.37 32.13
N LEU A 46 -13.43 -23.45 31.97
CA LEU A 46 -12.77 -23.22 30.68
C LEU A 46 -11.98 -24.47 30.28
N ILE A 47 -12.30 -25.02 29.12
CA ILE A 47 -11.62 -26.18 28.53
C ILE A 47 -10.57 -25.73 27.51
N ALA A 48 -10.93 -24.77 26.65
CA ALA A 48 -10.06 -24.27 25.61
C ALA A 48 -10.41 -22.82 25.25
N SER A 49 -9.43 -22.10 24.72
CA SER A 49 -9.63 -20.80 24.05
C SER A 49 -9.13 -20.86 22.61
N GLY A 50 -9.64 -19.96 21.78
CA GLY A 50 -9.26 -19.84 20.38
C GLY A 50 -9.42 -18.39 19.92
N ARG A 51 -8.61 -18.01 18.93
CA ARG A 51 -8.68 -16.71 18.27
C ARG A 51 -8.44 -16.88 16.78
N ASN A 52 -8.90 -15.91 15.98
CA ASN A 52 -8.60 -15.91 14.55
C ASN A 52 -7.09 -15.88 14.31
N THR A 53 -6.60 -16.79 13.48
CA THR A 53 -5.21 -16.85 13.00
C THR A 53 -5.07 -17.22 11.50
N PRO A 54 -6.02 -16.87 10.60
CA PRO A 54 -5.96 -17.32 9.21
C PRO A 54 -4.77 -16.77 8.43
N VAL A 55 -4.32 -15.54 8.73
CA VAL A 55 -3.15 -14.94 8.06
C VAL A 55 -1.88 -15.61 8.55
N ALA A 56 -1.71 -15.70 9.87
CA ALA A 56 -0.51 -16.24 10.51
C ALA A 56 -0.29 -17.73 10.22
N GLN A 57 -1.38 -18.51 10.15
CA GLN A 57 -1.30 -19.95 9.89
C GLN A 57 -1.42 -20.32 8.41
N HIS A 58 -1.71 -19.34 7.54
CA HIS A 58 -2.06 -19.59 6.13
C HIS A 58 -3.17 -20.65 5.98
N ASP A 59 -4.08 -20.73 6.95
CA ASP A 59 -5.18 -21.69 7.02
C ASP A 59 -6.51 -20.94 6.94
N PRO A 60 -7.26 -21.03 5.83
CA PRO A 60 -8.55 -20.34 5.71
C PRO A 60 -9.59 -20.84 6.72
N SER A 61 -9.36 -21.99 7.37
CA SER A 61 -10.22 -22.54 8.41
C SER A 61 -9.86 -22.11 9.83
N ALA A 62 -8.74 -21.40 10.05
CA ALA A 62 -8.23 -21.02 11.37
C ALA A 62 -9.00 -19.85 12.03
N HIS A 63 -10.32 -19.96 12.05
CA HIS A 63 -11.22 -19.10 12.79
C HIS A 63 -11.18 -19.42 14.29
N ALA A 64 -11.55 -18.45 15.13
CA ALA A 64 -11.55 -18.58 16.58
C ALA A 64 -12.32 -19.81 17.07
N GLU A 65 -13.49 -20.08 16.50
CA GLU A 65 -14.36 -21.19 16.87
C GLU A 65 -13.73 -22.54 16.51
N ILE A 66 -13.17 -22.64 15.30
CA ILE A 66 -12.47 -23.84 14.85
C ILE A 66 -11.26 -24.13 15.74
N ASN A 67 -10.49 -23.10 16.08
CA ASN A 67 -9.33 -23.22 16.94
C ASN A 67 -9.71 -23.67 18.36
N ALA A 68 -10.77 -23.09 18.94
CA ALA A 68 -11.30 -23.49 20.25
C ALA A 68 -11.85 -24.92 20.24
N LEU A 69 -12.59 -25.33 19.20
CA LEU A 69 -13.12 -26.69 19.05
C LEU A 69 -12.01 -27.73 18.92
N ARG A 70 -11.00 -27.47 18.07
CA ARG A 70 -9.83 -28.35 17.90
C ARG A 70 -9.09 -28.54 19.22
N ALA A 71 -8.80 -27.45 19.92
CA ALA A 71 -8.13 -27.49 21.22
C ALA A 71 -8.97 -28.20 22.29
N GLY A 72 -10.28 -27.95 22.33
CA GLY A 72 -11.20 -28.60 23.25
C GLY A 72 -11.34 -30.11 23.01
N ALA A 73 -11.44 -30.52 21.75
CA ALA A 73 -11.49 -31.94 21.37
C ALA A 73 -10.20 -32.68 21.74
N ALA A 74 -9.04 -32.03 21.55
CA ALA A 74 -7.76 -32.56 21.99
C ALA A 74 -7.70 -32.69 23.52
N ALA A 75 -8.14 -31.67 24.26
CA ALA A 75 -8.13 -31.66 25.72
C ALA A 75 -9.06 -32.73 26.34
N LEU A 76 -10.20 -32.99 25.69
CA LEU A 76 -11.19 -33.99 26.15
C LEU A 76 -10.99 -35.38 25.54
N GLY A 77 -10.06 -35.53 24.59
CA GLY A 77 -9.82 -36.78 23.87
C GLY A 77 -11.00 -37.28 23.06
N ASN A 78 -11.89 -36.38 22.60
CA ASN A 78 -13.11 -36.73 21.89
C ASN A 78 -13.55 -35.61 20.94
N TYR A 79 -14.00 -35.99 19.73
CA TYR A 79 -14.56 -35.05 18.75
C TYR A 79 -15.99 -34.60 19.12
N ARG A 80 -16.71 -35.41 19.91
CA ARG A 80 -17.99 -35.02 20.47
C ARG A 80 -17.75 -34.26 21.77
N LEU A 81 -18.18 -33.02 21.77
CA LEU A 81 -18.07 -32.06 22.85
C LEU A 81 -19.42 -31.94 23.58
N ASP A 82 -20.09 -33.08 23.80
CA ASP A 82 -21.39 -33.13 24.48
C ASP A 82 -21.31 -32.44 25.85
N GLY A 83 -22.31 -31.60 26.13
CA GLY A 83 -22.36 -30.78 27.36
C GLY A 83 -21.44 -29.55 27.34
N CYS A 84 -20.66 -29.32 26.29
CA CYS A 84 -19.85 -28.11 26.16
C CYS A 84 -20.67 -26.93 25.61
N GLU A 85 -20.29 -25.74 26.03
CA GLU A 85 -20.83 -24.46 25.60
C GLU A 85 -19.71 -23.63 24.97
N LEU A 86 -19.96 -23.01 23.82
CA LEU A 86 -19.00 -22.16 23.14
C LEU A 86 -19.45 -20.70 23.18
N PHE A 87 -18.58 -19.82 23.64
CA PHE A 87 -18.79 -18.38 23.62
C PHE A 87 -17.88 -17.76 22.56
N VAL A 88 -18.43 -16.96 21.65
CA VAL A 88 -17.67 -16.33 20.55
C VAL A 88 -18.06 -14.86 20.38
N THR A 89 -17.09 -13.98 20.13
CA THR A 89 -17.35 -12.53 20.11
C THR A 89 -18.17 -12.05 18.91
N LEU A 90 -18.21 -12.83 17.82
CA LEU A 90 -18.95 -12.52 16.59
C LEU A 90 -19.83 -13.70 16.22
N GLU A 91 -21.00 -13.43 15.65
CA GLU A 91 -21.89 -14.46 15.10
C GLU A 91 -21.12 -15.41 14.16
N PRO A 92 -21.23 -16.73 14.33
CA PRO A 92 -20.44 -17.68 13.56
C PRO A 92 -20.88 -17.72 12.09
N CYS A 93 -19.89 -17.84 11.20
CA CYS A 93 -20.13 -18.09 9.78
C CYS A 93 -20.58 -19.54 9.52
N ALA A 94 -21.02 -19.84 8.30
CA ALA A 94 -21.52 -21.17 7.93
C ALA A 94 -20.55 -22.33 8.22
N MET A 95 -19.24 -22.11 8.02
CA MET A 95 -18.20 -23.10 8.34
C MET A 95 -18.16 -23.41 9.84
N CYS A 96 -18.11 -22.36 10.67
CA CYS A 96 -18.02 -22.51 12.12
C CYS A 96 -19.30 -23.12 12.70
N SER A 97 -20.47 -22.67 12.25
CA SER A 97 -21.76 -23.23 12.65
C SER A 97 -21.86 -24.73 12.31
N GLY A 98 -21.44 -25.14 11.11
CA GLY A 98 -21.38 -26.55 10.74
C GLY A 98 -20.43 -27.36 11.64
N ALA A 99 -19.26 -26.81 11.97
CA ALA A 99 -18.31 -27.46 12.88
C ALA A 99 -18.87 -27.62 14.30
N MET A 100 -19.60 -26.62 14.82
CA MET A 100 -20.28 -26.68 16.12
C MET A 100 -21.34 -27.80 16.17
N LEU A 101 -22.15 -27.91 15.12
CA LEU A 101 -23.15 -28.97 14.99
C LEU A 101 -22.52 -30.36 14.90
N HIS A 102 -21.44 -30.52 14.13
CA HIS A 102 -20.67 -31.77 14.07
C HIS A 102 -20.00 -32.13 15.41
N SER A 103 -19.63 -31.12 16.19
CA SER A 103 -19.04 -31.27 17.53
C SER A 103 -20.08 -31.52 18.62
N ARG A 104 -21.38 -31.41 18.32
CA ARG A 104 -22.50 -31.65 19.26
C ARG A 104 -22.50 -30.75 20.49
N LEU A 105 -22.15 -29.48 20.32
CA LEU A 105 -22.24 -28.51 21.41
C LEU A 105 -23.66 -28.46 21.98
N ALA A 106 -23.76 -28.28 23.29
CA ALA A 106 -25.04 -28.06 23.96
C ALA A 106 -25.58 -26.66 23.66
N ARG A 107 -24.70 -25.65 23.75
CA ARG A 107 -25.05 -24.24 23.53
C ARG A 107 -23.93 -23.46 22.84
N VAL A 108 -24.32 -22.48 22.05
CA VAL A 108 -23.45 -21.46 21.45
C VAL A 108 -23.98 -20.10 21.85
N VAL A 109 -23.10 -19.26 22.38
CA VAL A 109 -23.42 -17.89 22.78
C VAL A 109 -22.53 -16.95 21.98
N TYR A 110 -23.11 -15.99 21.28
CA TYR A 110 -22.34 -15.00 20.52
C TYR A 110 -22.61 -13.57 20.94
N GLY A 111 -21.60 -12.71 20.74
CA GLY A 111 -21.67 -11.29 21.02
C GLY A 111 -22.36 -10.50 19.92
N ALA A 112 -21.56 -9.89 19.04
CA ALA A 112 -22.07 -9.07 17.95
C ALA A 112 -22.67 -9.93 16.82
N ALA A 113 -23.76 -9.46 16.21
CA ALA A 113 -24.29 -10.06 14.99
C ALA A 113 -23.40 -9.77 13.77
N ASP A 114 -23.41 -10.67 12.78
CA ASP A 114 -22.72 -10.49 11.50
C ASP A 114 -23.74 -10.39 10.34
N PRO A 115 -24.18 -9.17 9.98
CA PRO A 115 -25.18 -8.97 8.92
C PRO A 115 -24.67 -9.31 7.52
N LYS A 116 -23.37 -9.60 7.33
CA LYS A 116 -22.80 -9.89 6.02
C LYS A 116 -22.61 -11.38 5.77
N THR A 117 -22.26 -12.14 6.80
CA THR A 117 -21.90 -13.56 6.66
C THR A 117 -22.38 -14.47 7.79
N GLY A 118 -23.10 -13.94 8.78
CA GLY A 118 -23.58 -14.69 9.95
C GLY A 118 -24.57 -15.80 9.57
N ALA A 119 -24.37 -16.97 10.16
CA ALA A 119 -25.13 -18.19 9.89
C ALA A 119 -25.94 -18.69 11.11
N ALA A 120 -26.21 -17.80 12.07
CA ALA A 120 -27.02 -18.07 13.26
C ALA A 120 -28.21 -17.11 13.37
N GLY A 121 -28.72 -16.64 12.22
CA GLY A 121 -29.90 -15.78 12.11
C GLY A 121 -29.73 -14.56 11.19
N SER A 122 -28.50 -14.11 10.90
CA SER A 122 -28.30 -12.90 10.07
C SER A 122 -28.53 -13.12 8.57
N VAL A 123 -27.71 -13.95 7.93
CA VAL A 123 -27.84 -14.27 6.49
C VAL A 123 -28.49 -15.63 6.29
N LEU A 124 -28.13 -16.58 7.14
CA LEU A 124 -28.63 -17.94 7.18
C LEU A 124 -28.88 -18.30 8.65
N ASP A 125 -29.72 -19.30 8.89
CA ASP A 125 -29.85 -19.90 10.21
C ASP A 125 -29.67 -21.42 10.10
N LEU A 126 -28.42 -21.88 10.27
CA LEU A 126 -28.11 -23.30 10.23
C LEU A 126 -28.56 -24.03 11.49
N PHE A 127 -28.72 -23.32 12.60
CA PHE A 127 -29.13 -23.93 13.88
C PHE A 127 -30.64 -24.16 13.93
N ALA A 128 -31.43 -23.43 13.13
CA ALA A 128 -32.87 -23.62 12.97
C ALA A 128 -33.26 -24.64 11.88
N GLU A 129 -32.32 -25.24 11.13
CA GLU A 129 -32.65 -26.20 10.05
C GLU A 129 -33.05 -27.57 10.61
N PRO A 130 -34.35 -27.97 10.55
CA PRO A 130 -34.84 -29.17 11.22
C PRO A 130 -34.36 -30.49 10.58
N ARG A 131 -33.81 -30.45 9.36
CA ARG A 131 -33.27 -31.65 8.69
C ARG A 131 -31.90 -32.06 9.21
N LEU A 132 -31.22 -31.21 9.98
CA LEU A 132 -29.92 -31.54 10.58
C LEU A 132 -30.12 -32.45 11.81
N ASN A 133 -29.15 -33.33 12.05
CA ASN A 133 -29.28 -34.44 13.00
C ASN A 133 -29.03 -34.06 14.48
N HIS A 134 -28.30 -32.97 14.74
CA HIS A 134 -28.01 -32.44 16.07
C HIS A 134 -28.54 -31.01 16.17
N HIS A 135 -29.06 -30.64 17.34
CA HIS A 135 -29.58 -29.30 17.60
C HIS A 135 -28.83 -28.70 18.79
N THR A 136 -28.25 -27.53 18.56
CA THR A 136 -27.48 -26.75 19.53
C THR A 136 -28.28 -25.50 19.87
N GLN A 137 -28.41 -25.17 21.15
CA GLN A 137 -29.07 -23.93 21.57
C GLN A 137 -28.22 -22.73 21.18
N VAL A 138 -28.84 -21.65 20.71
CA VAL A 138 -28.13 -20.43 20.30
C VAL A 138 -28.66 -19.21 21.02
N GLN A 139 -27.76 -18.37 21.50
CA GLN A 139 -28.08 -17.08 22.11
C GLN A 139 -27.12 -16.00 21.59
N GLY A 140 -27.68 -14.99 20.93
CA GLY A 140 -26.93 -13.80 20.52
C GLY A 140 -27.03 -12.66 21.53
N GLY A 141 -26.14 -11.68 21.40
CA GLY A 141 -26.29 -10.37 22.06
C GLY A 141 -25.50 -10.17 23.34
N VAL A 142 -24.74 -11.17 23.82
CA VAL A 142 -23.99 -11.06 25.09
C VAL A 142 -22.77 -10.18 24.87
N LEU A 143 -22.69 -9.03 25.59
CA LEU A 143 -21.64 -8.02 25.38
C LEU A 143 -21.51 -7.58 23.91
N ALA A 144 -22.63 -7.50 23.18
CA ALA A 144 -22.63 -7.24 21.75
C ALA A 144 -21.99 -5.89 21.38
N GLN A 145 -22.17 -4.86 22.21
CA GLN A 145 -21.60 -3.54 21.97
C GLN A 145 -20.08 -3.57 22.10
N GLU A 146 -19.56 -4.23 23.12
CA GLU A 146 -18.14 -4.39 23.37
C GLU A 146 -17.47 -5.23 22.28
N CYS A 147 -18.12 -6.32 21.88
CA CYS A 147 -17.64 -7.16 20.77
C CYS A 147 -17.59 -6.38 19.45
N ALA A 148 -18.65 -5.62 19.14
CA ALA A 148 -18.70 -4.80 17.94
C ALA A 148 -17.64 -3.68 17.97
N ALA A 149 -17.40 -3.07 19.12
CA ALA A 149 -16.43 -1.99 19.29
C ALA A 149 -15.01 -2.43 18.94
N VAL A 150 -14.57 -3.62 19.36
CA VAL A 150 -13.24 -4.16 19.02
C VAL A 150 -13.10 -4.36 17.50
N LEU A 151 -14.12 -4.94 16.86
CA LEU A 151 -14.14 -5.17 15.41
C LEU A 151 -14.11 -3.85 14.62
N GLN A 152 -14.92 -2.88 15.04
CA GLN A 152 -14.98 -1.55 14.42
C GLN A 152 -13.65 -0.80 14.54
N ALA A 153 -13.04 -0.82 15.73
CA ALA A 153 -11.75 -0.18 15.98
C ALA A 153 -10.65 -0.74 15.07
N PHE A 154 -10.59 -2.08 14.94
CA PHE A 154 -9.61 -2.74 14.06
C PHE A 154 -9.75 -2.29 12.60
N PHE A 155 -10.96 -2.35 12.03
CA PHE A 155 -11.14 -1.93 10.64
C PHE A 155 -11.00 -0.42 10.44
N GLN A 156 -11.32 0.40 11.45
CA GLN A 156 -11.08 1.84 11.40
C GLN A 156 -9.58 2.14 11.35
N GLN A 157 -8.78 1.50 12.20
CA GLN A 157 -7.32 1.64 12.17
C GLN A 157 -6.74 1.21 10.83
N ARG A 158 -7.18 0.08 10.26
CA ARG A 158 -6.74 -0.36 8.92
C ARG A 158 -7.14 0.62 7.82
N ARG A 159 -8.36 1.17 7.84
CA ARG A 159 -8.79 2.21 6.88
C ARG A 159 -7.98 3.50 7.03
N SER A 160 -7.68 3.91 8.27
CA SER A 160 -6.87 5.10 8.53
C SER A 160 -5.42 4.91 8.07
N ALA A 161 -4.82 3.75 8.34
CA ALA A 161 -3.48 3.41 7.85
C ALA A 161 -3.45 3.34 6.32
N ALA A 162 -4.45 2.71 5.69
CA ALA A 162 -4.59 2.69 4.24
C ALA A 162 -4.77 4.09 3.65
N ARG A 163 -5.52 4.98 4.31
CA ARG A 163 -5.66 6.39 3.91
C ARG A 163 -4.39 7.21 4.10
N ALA A 164 -3.64 6.97 5.17
CA ALA A 164 -2.35 7.63 5.40
C ALA A 164 -1.29 7.19 4.39
N GLN A 165 -1.38 5.95 3.91
CA GLN A 165 -0.54 5.43 2.81
C GLN A 165 -1.07 5.79 1.43
N ALA A 166 -2.38 6.00 1.28
CA ALA A 166 -2.99 6.46 0.05
C ALA A 166 -2.66 7.95 -0.16
N GLU A 167 -1.59 8.21 -0.90
CA GLU A 167 -1.34 9.54 -1.43
C GLU A 167 -2.57 10.01 -2.23
N PRO A 168 -3.21 11.14 -1.87
CA PRO A 168 -4.45 11.56 -2.50
C PRO A 168 -4.28 11.68 -4.01
N LEU A 169 -5.26 11.13 -4.74
CA LEU A 169 -5.33 11.18 -6.19
C LEU A 169 -6.58 11.97 -6.56
N ARG A 170 -6.42 12.99 -7.41
CA ARG A 170 -7.56 13.73 -7.97
C ARG A 170 -8.44 12.81 -8.82
N ASP A 171 -9.76 13.03 -8.75
CA ASP A 171 -10.74 12.26 -9.53
C ASP A 171 -10.56 12.39 -11.05
N ASP A 172 -9.89 13.44 -11.51
CA ASP A 172 -9.60 13.68 -12.93
C ASP A 172 -8.18 13.27 -13.34
N ALA A 173 -7.47 12.51 -12.51
CA ALA A 173 -6.18 11.92 -12.83
C ALA A 173 -6.19 10.40 -12.69
N LEU A 174 -5.21 9.77 -13.32
CA LEU A 174 -4.85 8.37 -13.12
C LEU A 174 -3.44 8.30 -12.56
N ARG A 175 -3.20 7.35 -11.66
CA ARG A 175 -1.87 7.08 -11.11
C ARG A 175 -1.46 5.68 -11.50
N THR A 176 -0.36 5.57 -12.23
CA THR A 176 0.13 4.28 -12.69
C THR A 176 0.53 3.45 -11.48
N PRO A 177 0.02 2.21 -11.32
CA PRO A 177 0.39 1.34 -10.22
C PRO A 177 1.90 1.10 -10.18
N ASN A 178 2.50 1.07 -8.99
CA ASN A 178 3.95 0.96 -8.82
C ASN A 178 4.52 -0.34 -9.42
N GLU A 179 3.73 -1.41 -9.43
CA GLU A 179 4.08 -2.73 -9.94
C GLU A 179 4.46 -2.71 -11.43
N ARG A 180 4.01 -1.68 -12.17
CA ARG A 180 4.38 -1.43 -13.57
C ARG A 180 5.85 -1.06 -13.75
N PHE A 181 6.48 -0.53 -12.70
CA PHE A 181 7.85 -0.02 -12.72
C PHE A 181 8.85 -0.93 -12.02
N ASP A 182 8.39 -1.86 -11.17
CA ASP A 182 9.26 -2.71 -10.33
C ASP A 182 10.19 -3.63 -11.15
N ALA A 183 9.76 -4.05 -12.34
CA ALA A 183 10.54 -4.94 -13.21
C ALA A 183 11.56 -4.22 -14.11
N LEU A 184 11.67 -2.88 -14.02
CA LEU A 184 12.52 -2.11 -14.92
C LEU A 184 13.99 -2.14 -14.45
N SER A 185 14.85 -2.69 -15.30
CA SER A 185 16.28 -2.80 -15.01
C SER A 185 16.94 -1.44 -14.88
N GLY A 186 17.74 -1.25 -13.83
CA GLY A 186 18.56 -0.05 -13.62
C GLY A 186 17.78 1.19 -13.21
N TYR A 187 16.55 1.05 -12.70
CA TYR A 187 15.70 2.17 -12.27
C TYR A 187 15.17 2.00 -10.83
N GLY A 188 16.07 1.65 -9.90
CA GLY A 188 15.79 1.42 -8.49
C GLY A 188 15.97 2.66 -7.58
N PHE A 189 15.81 3.86 -8.13
CA PHE A 189 16.07 5.12 -7.42
C PHE A 189 14.99 5.42 -6.38
N ALA A 190 15.36 6.13 -5.30
CA ALA A 190 14.41 6.54 -4.29
C ALA A 190 13.41 7.54 -4.90
N PRO A 191 12.09 7.26 -4.81
CA PRO A 191 11.10 8.15 -5.40
C PRO A 191 10.85 9.35 -4.50
N HIS A 192 10.82 10.54 -5.09
CA HIS A 192 10.34 11.75 -4.41
C HIS A 192 9.08 12.28 -5.11
N TYR A 193 8.24 12.98 -4.35
CA TYR A 193 6.99 13.53 -4.85
C TYR A 193 6.76 14.95 -4.35
N VAL A 194 6.06 15.73 -5.17
CA VAL A 194 5.54 17.06 -4.81
C VAL A 194 4.13 17.19 -5.39
N GLN A 195 3.23 17.85 -4.65
CA GLN A 195 1.82 17.99 -5.05
C GLN A 195 1.19 19.33 -4.62
N ASP A 196 1.96 20.20 -3.99
CA ASP A 196 1.52 21.44 -3.35
C ASP A 196 1.99 22.71 -4.09
N LEU A 197 2.51 22.57 -5.32
CA LEU A 197 2.93 23.74 -6.10
C LEU A 197 1.72 24.42 -6.78
N PRO A 198 1.70 25.77 -6.87
CA PRO A 198 0.59 26.51 -7.44
C PRO A 198 0.18 26.04 -8.85
N SER A 199 1.15 25.80 -9.72
CA SER A 199 0.92 25.40 -11.12
C SER A 199 0.58 23.91 -11.27
N GLN A 200 0.81 23.07 -10.25
CA GLN A 200 0.46 21.64 -10.32
C GLN A 200 -1.04 21.37 -10.18
N HIS A 201 -1.80 22.34 -9.70
CA HIS A 201 -3.24 22.20 -9.43
C HIS A 201 -3.58 20.99 -8.53
N GLY A 202 -2.65 20.54 -7.67
CA GLY A 202 -2.83 19.36 -6.81
C GLY A 202 -2.57 18.01 -7.48
N TRP A 203 -2.08 17.96 -8.72
CA TRP A 203 -1.54 16.73 -9.29
C TRP A 203 -0.13 16.46 -8.75
N ARG A 204 0.16 15.18 -8.50
CA ARG A 204 1.45 14.75 -7.99
C ARG A 204 2.48 14.63 -9.12
N MET A 205 3.61 15.30 -8.95
CA MET A 205 4.80 15.12 -9.78
C MET A 205 5.82 14.26 -9.04
N HIS A 206 6.28 13.19 -9.69
CA HIS A 206 7.42 12.38 -9.27
C HIS A 206 8.73 13.02 -9.74
N TYR A 207 9.78 12.85 -8.95
CA TYR A 207 11.14 13.17 -9.36
C TYR A 207 12.17 12.30 -8.65
N ILE A 208 13.35 12.23 -9.25
CA ILE A 208 14.57 11.67 -8.66
C ILE A 208 15.48 12.83 -8.25
N ASP A 209 16.07 12.75 -7.06
CA ASP A 209 17.11 13.67 -6.57
C ASP A 209 18.25 12.84 -5.97
N GLU A 210 19.17 12.43 -6.83
CA GLU A 210 20.32 11.62 -6.42
C GLU A 210 21.54 12.52 -6.24
N ARG A 211 22.09 12.50 -5.03
CA ARG A 211 23.23 13.32 -4.63
C ARG A 211 24.49 12.46 -4.64
N TRP A 212 25.57 13.02 -5.19
CA TRP A 212 26.89 12.43 -5.01
C TRP A 212 27.49 12.89 -3.66
N GLU A 213 27.64 11.96 -2.72
CA GLU A 213 28.35 12.17 -1.46
C GLU A 213 29.87 12.03 -1.66
N GLY A 214 30.47 13.03 -2.31
CA GLY A 214 31.92 13.16 -2.52
C GLY A 214 32.62 14.02 -1.47
N ASP A 215 33.91 14.29 -1.70
CA ASP A 215 34.91 14.92 -0.81
C ASP A 215 34.67 16.38 -0.34
N GLY A 216 33.44 16.89 -0.42
CA GLY A 216 33.10 18.25 0.01
C GLY A 216 33.41 19.34 -1.01
N THR A 217 33.90 19.00 -2.21
CA THR A 217 33.83 19.92 -3.35
C THR A 217 32.39 19.98 -3.83
N GLY A 218 31.78 21.18 -3.86
CA GLY A 218 30.37 21.37 -4.22
C GLY A 218 30.00 20.58 -5.47
N ALA A 219 29.13 19.58 -5.33
CA ALA A 219 28.77 18.71 -6.44
C ALA A 219 28.05 19.53 -7.52
N ALA A 220 28.56 19.46 -8.74
CA ALA A 220 27.90 20.06 -9.89
C ALA A 220 26.47 19.49 -9.99
N CYS A 221 25.48 20.31 -10.33
CA CYS A 221 24.07 19.88 -10.36
C CYS A 221 23.54 19.96 -11.78
N CYS A 222 22.88 18.90 -12.25
CA CYS A 222 22.21 18.93 -13.55
C CYS A 222 20.73 18.56 -13.45
N LEU A 223 19.92 19.31 -14.18
CA LEU A 223 18.51 19.00 -14.43
C LEU A 223 18.43 18.13 -15.70
N CYS A 224 17.90 16.92 -15.57
CA CYS A 224 17.73 15.98 -16.68
C CYS A 224 16.27 15.96 -17.14
N LEU A 225 16.01 16.47 -18.33
CA LEU A 225 14.68 16.76 -18.83
C LEU A 225 14.30 15.83 -20.00
N HIS A 226 13.28 15.01 -19.79
CA HIS A 226 12.75 14.16 -20.85
C HIS A 226 11.77 14.96 -21.74
N GLY A 227 11.57 14.50 -22.97
CA GLY A 227 10.60 15.07 -23.89
C GLY A 227 9.23 14.41 -23.84
N PRO A 228 8.30 14.87 -24.68
CA PRO A 228 7.06 14.16 -24.97
C PRO A 228 7.29 12.69 -25.34
N GLY A 229 6.46 11.81 -24.82
CA GLY A 229 6.54 10.37 -25.10
C GLY A 229 7.65 9.63 -24.36
N GLU A 230 8.47 10.35 -23.59
CA GLU A 230 9.53 9.83 -22.73
C GLU A 230 9.18 10.03 -21.25
N TRP A 231 10.05 9.58 -20.37
CA TRP A 231 10.01 9.82 -18.92
C TRP A 231 11.41 9.62 -18.33
N GLY A 232 11.58 9.83 -17.02
CA GLY A 232 12.87 9.83 -16.32
C GLY A 232 13.75 8.58 -16.55
N TYR A 233 13.16 7.45 -16.95
CA TYR A 233 13.88 6.24 -17.36
C TYR A 233 14.93 6.48 -18.48
N PHE A 234 14.74 7.52 -19.31
CA PHE A 234 15.73 7.95 -20.30
C PHE A 234 17.11 8.21 -19.67
N PHE A 235 17.16 8.76 -18.46
CA PHE A 235 18.40 9.19 -17.81
C PHE A 235 18.97 8.18 -16.80
N ARG A 236 18.41 6.96 -16.73
CA ARG A 236 18.76 5.95 -15.72
C ARG A 236 20.26 5.67 -15.57
N HIS A 237 21.02 5.79 -16.66
CA HIS A 237 22.47 5.54 -16.66
C HIS A 237 23.31 6.76 -16.26
N LEU A 238 22.73 7.96 -16.26
CA LEU A 238 23.37 9.20 -15.79
C LEU A 238 23.17 9.40 -14.28
N VAL A 239 22.04 8.97 -13.76
CA VAL A 239 21.67 9.11 -12.35
C VAL A 239 22.64 8.33 -11.45
N GLY A 240 23.10 8.98 -10.38
CA GLY A 240 24.01 8.40 -9.39
C GLY A 240 25.48 8.29 -9.82
N LEU A 241 25.85 8.84 -10.99
CA LEU A 241 27.25 8.88 -11.39
C LEU A 241 28.08 9.87 -10.53
N PRO A 242 29.35 9.57 -10.25
CA PRO A 242 30.20 10.42 -9.41
C PRO A 242 30.36 11.85 -9.92
N GLY A 243 30.40 12.80 -8.99
CA GLY A 243 30.71 14.19 -9.26
C GLY A 243 29.54 15.01 -9.83
N VAL A 244 28.32 14.47 -9.89
CA VAL A 244 27.14 15.22 -10.30
C VAL A 244 25.92 14.84 -9.46
N ARG A 245 25.19 15.85 -8.94
CA ARG A 245 23.83 15.67 -8.43
C ARG A 245 22.87 15.68 -9.62
N THR A 246 22.03 14.66 -9.73
CA THR A 246 21.08 14.52 -10.85
C THR A 246 19.66 14.74 -10.36
N LEU A 247 19.00 15.75 -10.91
CA LEU A 247 17.58 16.02 -10.72
C LEU A 247 16.82 15.54 -11.96
N VAL A 248 15.90 14.58 -11.80
CA VAL A 248 15.15 14.00 -12.93
C VAL A 248 13.64 14.02 -12.62
N PRO A 249 12.91 15.06 -13.05
CA PRO A 249 11.46 15.09 -12.90
C PRO A 249 10.79 14.20 -13.96
N ASP A 250 9.74 13.49 -13.55
CA ASP A 250 8.75 12.97 -14.49
C ASP A 250 7.70 14.06 -14.70
N LEU A 251 7.59 14.61 -15.90
CA LEU A 251 6.55 15.59 -16.22
C LEU A 251 5.17 15.00 -15.90
N ILE A 252 4.26 15.79 -15.33
CA ILE A 252 2.86 15.37 -15.11
C ILE A 252 2.28 14.88 -16.45
N GLY A 253 1.66 13.70 -16.48
CA GLY A 253 1.27 12.99 -17.70
C GLY A 253 2.22 11.86 -18.10
N PHE A 254 3.43 11.80 -17.54
CA PHE A 254 4.47 10.86 -17.90
C PHE A 254 5.03 10.15 -16.66
N GLY A 255 5.81 9.09 -16.89
CA GLY A 255 6.52 8.35 -15.84
C GLY A 255 5.66 7.94 -14.63
N ARG A 256 6.15 8.19 -13.43
CA ARG A 256 5.45 7.92 -12.15
C ARG A 256 4.56 9.08 -11.68
N SER A 257 4.54 10.19 -12.41
CA SER A 257 3.65 11.32 -12.14
C SER A 257 2.20 11.00 -12.48
N ASP A 258 1.28 11.75 -11.88
CA ASP A 258 -0.14 11.66 -12.19
C ASP A 258 -0.40 11.94 -13.66
N LYS A 259 -1.43 11.29 -14.22
CA LYS A 259 -1.85 11.42 -15.62
C LYS A 259 -3.23 12.04 -15.67
N PRO A 260 -3.33 13.35 -15.95
CA PRO A 260 -4.61 14.01 -16.14
C PRO A 260 -5.43 13.32 -17.24
N LYS A 261 -6.73 13.13 -17.02
CA LYS A 261 -7.63 12.45 -17.96
C LYS A 261 -7.97 13.28 -19.20
N ARG A 262 -7.81 14.61 -19.12
CA ARG A 262 -8.10 15.58 -20.18
C ARG A 262 -6.80 16.13 -20.77
N GLU A 263 -6.83 16.54 -22.04
CA GLU A 263 -5.67 17.05 -22.79
C GLU A 263 -5.22 18.45 -22.38
N VAL A 264 -6.11 19.21 -21.71
CA VAL A 264 -5.94 20.63 -21.40
C VAL A 264 -4.83 21.02 -20.39
N PRO A 265 -4.11 20.11 -19.68
CA PRO A 265 -2.93 20.54 -18.93
C PRO A 265 -1.60 20.49 -19.71
N HIS A 266 -1.49 19.75 -20.82
CA HIS A 266 -0.17 19.43 -21.39
C HIS A 266 0.39 20.48 -22.39
N SER A 267 0.62 21.72 -21.95
CA SER A 267 1.45 22.68 -22.69
C SER A 267 2.89 22.71 -22.18
N LEU A 268 3.85 23.03 -23.04
CA LEU A 268 5.26 23.14 -22.62
C LEU A 268 5.46 24.32 -21.66
N GLU A 269 4.70 25.40 -21.82
CA GLU A 269 4.71 26.56 -20.93
C GLU A 269 4.23 26.20 -19.53
N TRP A 270 3.18 25.39 -19.42
CA TRP A 270 2.71 24.90 -18.12
C TRP A 270 3.74 24.01 -17.44
N HIS A 271 4.34 23.09 -18.19
CA HIS A 271 5.42 22.25 -17.68
C HIS A 271 6.63 23.08 -17.21
N ARG A 272 6.99 24.14 -17.94
CA ARG A 272 8.04 25.09 -17.54
C ARG A 272 7.69 25.72 -16.18
N ASP A 273 6.47 26.22 -16.01
CA ASP A 273 6.06 26.91 -14.78
C ASP A 273 6.09 25.97 -13.57
N VAL A 274 5.56 24.74 -13.71
CA VAL A 274 5.65 23.69 -12.69
C VAL A 274 7.11 23.37 -12.32
N LEU A 275 7.99 23.27 -13.31
CA LEU A 275 9.40 22.95 -13.08
C LEU A 275 10.15 24.09 -12.38
N LEU A 276 9.89 25.36 -12.72
CA LEU A 276 10.51 26.50 -12.04
C LEU A 276 10.08 26.57 -10.56
N GLU A 277 8.79 26.38 -10.27
CA GLU A 277 8.27 26.30 -8.90
C GLU A 277 8.89 25.12 -8.13
N TRP A 278 9.10 23.98 -8.79
CA TRP A 278 9.73 22.82 -8.19
C TRP A 278 11.23 23.03 -7.91
N LEU A 279 11.95 23.70 -8.82
CA LEU A 279 13.36 24.05 -8.60
C LEU A 279 13.55 24.98 -7.41
N ASP A 280 12.61 25.91 -7.18
CA ASP A 280 12.60 26.76 -5.98
C ASP A 280 12.42 25.94 -4.69
N ARG A 281 11.67 24.83 -4.76
CA ARG A 281 11.49 23.89 -3.64
C ARG A 281 12.72 23.02 -3.38
N VAL A 282 13.31 22.45 -4.42
CA VAL A 282 14.43 21.48 -4.31
C VAL A 282 15.77 22.16 -4.03
N GLN A 283 15.87 23.47 -4.29
CA GLN A 283 17.02 24.32 -3.99
C GLN A 283 18.34 23.66 -4.45
N PRO A 284 18.59 23.60 -5.77
CA PRO A 284 19.74 22.89 -6.33
C PRO A 284 21.10 23.43 -5.86
N GLY A 285 21.15 24.69 -5.44
CA GLY A 285 22.34 25.40 -5.00
C GLY A 285 22.38 26.81 -5.57
N SER A 286 23.43 27.57 -5.27
CA SER A 286 23.64 28.94 -5.79
C SER A 286 24.39 28.99 -7.12
N THR A 287 24.94 27.87 -7.58
CA THR A 287 25.65 27.77 -8.87
C THR A 287 24.68 27.41 -10.00
N PRO A 288 24.79 28.03 -11.19
CA PRO A 288 23.99 27.64 -12.35
C PRO A 288 24.19 26.17 -12.72
N MET A 289 23.09 25.47 -13.03
CA MET A 289 23.06 24.05 -13.36
C MET A 289 23.31 23.80 -14.84
N ALA A 290 23.74 22.59 -15.20
CA ALA A 290 23.58 22.12 -16.59
C ALA A 290 22.15 21.63 -16.81
N LEU A 291 21.53 22.02 -17.91
CA LEU A 291 20.26 21.47 -18.37
C LEU A 291 20.55 20.37 -19.39
N VAL A 292 20.46 19.12 -18.97
CA VAL A 292 20.62 17.95 -19.83
C VAL A 292 19.24 17.54 -20.34
N HIS A 293 19.07 17.37 -21.65
CA HIS A 293 17.76 16.99 -22.20
C HIS A 293 17.88 15.95 -23.31
N SER A 294 16.81 15.20 -23.56
CA SER A 294 16.68 14.42 -24.79
C SER A 294 16.41 15.33 -26.00
N ASP A 295 16.56 14.81 -27.21
CA ASP A 295 16.21 15.57 -28.43
C ASP A 295 14.75 16.06 -28.40
N ALA A 296 13.83 15.19 -27.96
CA ALA A 296 12.41 15.52 -27.78
C ALA A 296 12.16 16.57 -26.68
N GLY A 297 13.05 16.67 -25.68
CA GLY A 297 12.97 17.66 -24.60
C GLY A 297 13.46 19.06 -24.97
N SER A 298 14.01 19.26 -26.17
CA SER A 298 14.64 20.51 -26.61
C SER A 298 13.73 21.75 -26.51
N GLY A 299 12.44 21.62 -26.84
CA GLY A 299 11.49 22.73 -26.75
C GLY A 299 11.28 23.23 -25.32
N LEU A 300 11.13 22.31 -24.36
CA LEU A 300 10.97 22.65 -22.94
C LEU A 300 12.28 23.16 -22.33
N ALA A 301 13.43 22.61 -22.75
CA ALA A 301 14.74 23.11 -22.39
C ALA A 301 14.93 24.58 -22.78
N ALA A 302 14.57 24.94 -24.02
CA ALA A 302 14.66 26.31 -24.51
C ALA A 302 13.75 27.26 -23.72
N LEU A 303 12.53 26.83 -23.38
CA LEU A 303 11.60 27.61 -22.56
C LEU A 303 12.12 27.87 -21.14
N LEU A 304 12.76 26.88 -20.51
CA LEU A 304 13.37 27.04 -19.19
C LEU A 304 14.57 28.00 -19.22
N MET A 305 15.46 27.85 -20.21
CA MET A 305 16.61 28.74 -20.36
C MET A 305 16.18 30.19 -20.64
N ALA A 306 15.13 30.40 -21.43
CA ALA A 306 14.61 31.74 -21.71
C ALA A 306 13.96 32.39 -20.49
N ALA A 307 13.27 31.60 -19.65
CA ALA A 307 12.55 32.10 -18.49
C ALA A 307 13.42 32.34 -17.24
N ALA A 308 14.50 31.57 -17.08
CA ALA A 308 15.42 31.68 -15.95
C ALA A 308 16.88 31.47 -16.37
N PRO A 309 17.43 32.32 -17.26
CA PRO A 309 18.77 32.14 -17.83
C PRO A 309 19.88 32.10 -16.78
N GLU A 310 19.71 32.77 -15.65
CA GLU A 310 20.65 32.78 -14.54
C GLU A 310 20.79 31.44 -13.81
N ARG A 311 19.80 30.54 -13.96
CA ARG A 311 19.78 29.22 -13.30
C ARG A 311 20.53 28.16 -14.09
N PHE A 312 20.81 28.39 -15.37
CA PHE A 312 21.36 27.39 -16.27
C PHE A 312 22.64 27.86 -16.93
N ALA A 313 23.73 27.12 -16.72
CA ALA A 313 25.02 27.41 -17.35
C ALA A 313 25.03 27.05 -18.85
N ALA A 314 24.36 25.95 -19.21
CA ALA A 314 24.25 25.46 -20.59
C ALA A 314 23.08 24.48 -20.74
N ALA A 315 22.60 24.29 -21.97
CA ALA A 315 21.79 23.14 -22.36
C ALA A 315 22.64 22.14 -23.16
N LEU A 316 22.54 20.86 -22.80
CA LEU A 316 23.28 19.76 -23.42
C LEU A 316 22.31 18.65 -23.84
N VAL A 317 22.45 18.17 -25.07
CA VAL A 317 21.69 17.03 -25.57
C VAL A 317 22.34 15.74 -25.07
N ALA A 318 21.58 14.92 -24.35
CA ALA A 318 22.04 13.61 -23.91
C ALA A 318 22.22 12.65 -25.10
N PRO A 319 23.29 11.84 -25.13
CA PRO A 319 23.54 10.91 -26.22
C PRO A 319 22.51 9.77 -26.25
N GLU A 320 22.36 9.15 -27.41
CA GLU A 320 21.47 8.01 -27.64
C GLU A 320 22.27 6.70 -27.76
N GLY A 321 21.97 5.73 -26.90
CA GLY A 321 22.67 4.45 -26.74
C GLY A 321 22.10 3.28 -27.53
N ARG A 322 20.90 3.46 -28.13
CA ARG A 322 20.17 2.45 -28.91
C ARG A 322 19.96 1.10 -28.21
N GLU A 323 19.78 1.11 -26.89
CA GLU A 323 19.44 -0.07 -26.11
C GLU A 323 18.00 -0.55 -26.39
N ARG A 324 17.76 -1.86 -26.27
CA ARG A 324 16.40 -2.42 -26.39
C ARG A 324 15.66 -2.26 -25.07
N ILE A 325 14.79 -1.27 -24.98
CA ILE A 325 14.08 -0.91 -23.74
C ILE A 325 12.54 -0.98 -23.86
N GLY A 326 12.03 -1.81 -24.78
CA GLY A 326 10.64 -1.78 -25.26
C GLY A 326 9.54 -1.66 -24.19
N ASP A 327 9.62 -2.43 -23.11
CA ASP A 327 8.58 -2.43 -22.07
C ASP A 327 8.60 -1.16 -21.19
N ALA A 328 9.75 -0.46 -21.11
CA ALA A 328 9.92 0.71 -20.26
C ALA A 328 9.09 1.90 -20.70
N TRP A 329 8.90 2.11 -22.01
CA TRP A 329 8.10 3.23 -22.52
C TRP A 329 6.59 3.02 -22.39
N ARG A 330 6.15 1.76 -22.30
CA ARG A 330 4.75 1.41 -22.05
C ARG A 330 4.44 1.28 -20.56
N ALA A 331 5.44 1.21 -19.68
CA ALA A 331 5.24 1.09 -18.23
C ALA A 331 4.26 2.15 -17.68
N PRO A 332 4.39 3.46 -18.02
CA PRO A 332 3.46 4.49 -17.54
C PRO A 332 2.02 4.35 -18.04
N PHE A 333 1.78 3.64 -19.15
CA PHE A 333 0.54 3.67 -19.92
C PHE A 333 -0.11 2.27 -20.06
N PRO A 334 -0.76 1.74 -18.99
CA PRO A 334 -1.37 0.42 -19.01
C PRO A 334 -2.61 0.32 -19.93
N ASP A 335 -3.35 1.41 -20.11
CA ASP A 335 -4.53 1.48 -20.99
C ASP A 335 -4.73 2.89 -21.58
N ARG A 336 -5.72 3.04 -22.48
CA ARG A 336 -6.01 4.29 -23.20
C ARG A 336 -6.35 5.49 -22.30
N GLY A 337 -6.84 5.25 -21.08
CA GLY A 337 -7.13 6.29 -20.10
C GLY A 337 -5.87 7.03 -19.64
N TYR A 338 -4.71 6.37 -19.69
CA TYR A 338 -3.42 6.93 -19.27
C TYR A 338 -2.73 7.76 -20.36
N GLU A 339 -3.17 7.66 -21.63
CA GLU A 339 -2.46 8.18 -22.80
C GLU A 339 -2.84 9.63 -23.18
N ALA A 340 -3.46 10.42 -22.29
CA ALA A 340 -3.88 11.79 -22.60
C ALA A 340 -2.70 12.72 -22.95
N ALA A 341 -1.59 12.60 -22.21
CA ALA A 341 -0.36 13.35 -22.49
C ALA A 341 0.25 12.98 -23.85
N LEU A 342 0.15 11.70 -24.25
CA LEU A 342 0.62 11.24 -25.56
C LEU A 342 -0.21 11.81 -26.70
N ARG A 343 -1.53 11.98 -26.51
CA ARG A 343 -2.39 12.62 -27.50
C ARG A 343 -2.08 14.12 -27.65
N ALA A 344 -1.75 14.79 -26.55
CA ALA A 344 -1.46 16.22 -26.54
C ALA A 344 -0.05 16.57 -27.05
N LEU A 345 0.97 15.81 -26.67
CA LEU A 345 2.38 16.18 -26.89
C LEU A 345 3.13 15.26 -27.87
N GLY A 346 2.62 14.07 -28.18
CA GLY A 346 3.23 13.16 -29.16
C GLY A 346 3.29 11.68 -28.72
N PRO A 347 3.56 10.77 -29.67
CA PRO A 347 3.55 9.32 -29.42
C PRO A 347 4.66 8.88 -28.46
N VAL A 348 4.55 7.64 -27.98
CA VAL A 348 5.59 6.98 -27.19
C VAL A 348 6.92 6.99 -27.93
N ALA A 349 8.00 7.37 -27.25
CA ALA A 349 9.32 7.49 -27.84
C ALA A 349 9.94 6.13 -28.21
N THR A 350 10.96 6.18 -29.07
CA THR A 350 11.77 5.03 -29.50
C THR A 350 13.24 5.15 -29.10
N SER A 351 13.60 6.27 -28.49
CA SER A 351 14.92 6.52 -27.91
C SER A 351 15.19 5.56 -26.76
N SER A 352 16.44 5.43 -26.33
CA SER A 352 16.83 4.62 -25.18
C SER A 352 17.60 5.40 -24.11
N GLY A 353 17.98 6.64 -24.43
CA GLY A 353 18.87 7.44 -23.62
C GLY A 353 20.31 6.95 -23.70
N PRO A 354 21.21 7.55 -22.90
CA PRO A 354 22.64 7.22 -22.92
C PRO A 354 22.88 5.77 -22.50
N SER A 355 23.77 5.06 -23.19
CA SER A 355 24.30 3.80 -22.67
C SER A 355 25.15 4.05 -21.41
N PRO A 356 25.44 3.01 -20.59
CA PRO A 356 26.30 3.16 -19.42
C PRO A 356 27.68 3.78 -19.72
N GLU A 357 28.26 3.46 -20.88
CA GLU A 357 29.56 4.01 -21.30
C GLU A 357 29.43 5.48 -21.73
N GLN A 358 28.42 5.79 -22.55
CA GLN A 358 28.16 7.16 -22.98
C GLN A 358 27.89 8.07 -21.77
N ALA A 359 27.08 7.62 -20.80
CA ALA A 359 26.79 8.38 -19.59
C ALA A 359 28.08 8.73 -18.82
N ARG A 360 28.98 7.77 -18.61
CA ARG A 360 30.29 8.01 -17.96
C ARG A 360 31.15 9.03 -18.70
N THR A 361 31.18 8.96 -20.04
CA THR A 361 31.93 9.93 -20.86
C THR A 361 31.25 11.31 -20.97
N PHE A 362 29.96 11.38 -20.64
CA PHE A 362 29.16 12.60 -20.72
C PHE A 362 29.27 13.45 -19.44
N VAL A 363 29.44 12.83 -18.26
CA VAL A 363 29.58 13.57 -16.98
C VAL A 363 30.68 14.65 -17.00
N PRO A 364 31.89 14.41 -17.56
CA PRO A 364 32.89 15.48 -17.70
C PRO A 364 32.40 16.67 -18.52
N GLN A 365 31.61 16.44 -19.57
CA GLN A 365 31.05 17.51 -20.41
C GLN A 365 30.03 18.34 -19.61
N VAL A 366 29.17 17.67 -18.85
CA VAL A 366 28.20 18.30 -17.94
C VAL A 366 28.91 19.19 -16.92
N ARG A 367 29.98 18.68 -16.29
CA ARG A 367 30.78 19.42 -15.31
C ARG A 367 31.50 20.61 -15.93
N ASN A 368 32.15 20.43 -17.08
CA ASN A 368 32.85 21.49 -17.80
C ASN A 368 31.92 22.63 -18.21
N ALA A 369 30.68 22.32 -18.62
CA ALA A 369 29.68 23.31 -18.98
C ALA A 369 29.28 24.23 -17.81
N MET A 370 29.45 23.77 -16.57
CA MET A 370 29.24 24.56 -15.34
C MET A 370 30.53 25.19 -14.79
N GLY A 371 31.67 25.06 -15.48
CA GLY A 371 32.94 25.63 -15.07
C GLY A 371 33.74 24.80 -14.06
N TYR A 372 33.38 23.54 -13.81
CA TYR A 372 34.17 22.63 -12.99
C TYR A 372 35.27 21.98 -13.84
N SER A 373 36.55 22.25 -13.52
CA SER A 373 37.67 21.57 -14.18
C SER A 373 37.70 20.08 -13.83
N THR A 374 38.00 19.23 -14.83
CA THR A 374 38.44 17.86 -14.58
C THR A 374 39.80 17.91 -13.89
N ALA A 375 39.91 17.34 -12.69
CA ALA A 375 41.21 16.99 -12.11
C ALA A 375 41.59 15.58 -12.56
#